data_AF-A0AAP0NIH0-F1
#
_entry.id   AF-A0AAP0NIH0-F1
#
_cell.length_a   1.000
_cell.length_b   1.000
_cell.length_c   1.000
_cell.angle_alpha   90.00
_cell.angle_beta   90.00
_cell.angle_gamma   90.00
#
_symmetry.space_group_name_H-M   'P 1'
#
loop_
_entity.id
_entity.type
_entity.pdbx_description
1 polymer ?
#
loop_
_entity_poly.entity_id
_entity_poly.type
_entity_poly.pdbx_seq_one_letter_code
_entity_poly.pdbx_strand_id
1 'polypeptide(L)'
;MSSPDIAGILDNSKDLDRLRKEQEDVLNEINKMHKKLQTTPEVVEKPGDTSLARLKSLYIHARDLSENEVNVSTQLLSQLDALLPSGPPGQQRRRIEGNDQKKKRMKADSDISRLSPSMRNHLEGLKGEQVAARVTPDEADKDEWFVVKVIHFDREAREFEVLDEEPGDDEEGGVQRKYKLPMSHIIPFPKRNEPSTAPDYPTGKHVLACLSGNNCTV
;
A
#
# COMPACT_ATOMS: atom_id res chain seq x y z
N MET A 1 23.86 -10.05 34.31
CA MET A 1 22.81 -10.05 33.28
C MET A 1 21.66 -9.23 33.84
N SER A 2 21.44 -8.01 33.33
CA SER A 2 20.32 -7.17 33.75
C SER A 2 19.02 -7.84 33.33
N SER A 3 18.04 -7.92 34.24
CA SER A 3 16.69 -8.39 33.91
C SER A 3 16.16 -7.58 32.73
N PRO A 4 15.48 -8.21 31.75
CA PRO A 4 14.79 -7.44 30.74
C PRO A 4 13.75 -6.54 31.40
N ASP A 5 13.67 -5.29 30.96
CA ASP A 5 12.72 -4.30 31.47
C ASP A 5 11.32 -4.56 30.87
N ILE A 6 10.72 -5.68 31.26
CA ILE A 6 9.40 -6.12 30.79
C ILE A 6 8.32 -5.11 31.20
N ALA A 7 8.50 -4.44 32.35
CA ALA A 7 7.61 -3.39 32.81
C ALA A 7 7.63 -2.19 31.85
N GLY A 8 8.82 -1.70 31.48
CA GLY A 8 8.96 -0.61 30.51
C GLY A 8 8.35 -0.93 29.13
N ILE A 9 8.45 -2.19 28.66
CA ILE A 9 7.81 -2.62 27.40
C ILE A 9 6.29 -2.56 27.50
N LEU A 10 5.71 -3.04 28.59
CA LEU A 10 4.26 -3.02 28.78
C LEU A 10 3.74 -1.59 28.90
N ASP A 11 4.48 -0.69 29.54
CA ASP A 11 4.08 0.70 29.67
C ASP A 11 4.20 1.46 28.34
N ASN A 12 5.27 1.24 27.56
CA ASN A 12 5.38 1.78 26.21
C ASN A 12 4.27 1.25 25.27
N SER A 13 3.85 -0.01 25.43
CA SER A 13 2.73 -0.57 24.64
C SER A 13 1.40 0.12 24.97
N LYS A 14 1.12 0.41 26.25
CA LYS A 14 -0.07 1.18 26.63
C LYS A 14 -0.01 2.61 26.10
N ASP A 15 1.18 3.19 26.08
CA ASP A 15 1.41 4.53 25.54
C ASP A 15 1.14 4.58 24.03
N LEU A 16 1.49 3.55 23.26
CA LEU A 16 1.08 3.44 21.85
C LEU A 16 -0.44 3.36 21.69
N ASP A 17 -1.13 2.57 22.51
CA ASP A 17 -2.59 2.46 22.43
C ASP A 17 -3.28 3.80 22.78
N ARG A 18 -2.72 4.54 23.74
CA ARG A 18 -3.16 5.91 24.05
C ARG A 18 -2.93 6.84 22.87
N LEU A 19 -1.73 6.83 22.27
CA LEU A 19 -1.40 7.69 21.12
C LEU A 19 -2.30 7.42 19.92
N ARG A 20 -2.63 6.15 19.63
CA ARG A 20 -3.58 5.80 18.57
C ARG A 20 -4.94 6.43 18.79
N LYS A 21 -5.46 6.35 20.01
CA LYS A 21 -6.75 6.95 20.37
C LYS A 21 -6.71 8.48 20.23
N GLU A 22 -5.66 9.12 20.73
CA GLU A 22 -5.48 10.58 20.61
C GLU A 22 -5.38 11.02 19.14
N GLN A 23 -4.65 10.27 18.30
CA GLN A 23 -4.59 10.54 16.86
C GLN A 23 -5.95 10.41 16.18
N GLU A 24 -6.76 9.41 16.55
CA GLU A 24 -8.13 9.25 16.04
C GLU A 24 -9.02 10.44 16.43
N ASP A 25 -8.95 10.90 17.68
CA ASP A 25 -9.68 12.07 18.17
C ASP A 25 -9.28 13.35 17.41
N VAL A 26 -7.98 13.56 17.20
CA VAL A 26 -7.46 14.71 16.44
C VAL A 26 -7.89 14.64 14.97
N LEU A 27 -7.83 13.46 14.34
CA LEU A 27 -8.29 13.27 12.96
C LEU A 27 -9.78 13.58 12.83
N ASN A 28 -10.60 13.13 13.78
CA ASN A 28 -12.02 13.45 13.83
C ASN A 28 -12.27 14.97 13.96
N GLU A 29 -11.47 15.67 14.77
CA GLU A 29 -11.56 17.11 14.92
C GLU A 29 -11.15 17.86 13.64
N ILE A 30 -10.08 17.43 12.97
CA ILE A 30 -9.65 17.95 11.66
C ILE A 30 -10.77 17.79 10.63
N ASN A 31 -11.35 16.60 10.51
CA ASN A 31 -12.45 16.32 9.59
C ASN A 31 -13.68 17.20 9.88
N LYS A 32 -14.00 17.41 11.16
CA LYS A 32 -15.09 18.31 11.57
C LYS A 32 -14.81 19.76 11.18
N MET A 33 -13.57 20.23 11.34
CA MET A 33 -13.15 21.57 10.92
C MET A 33 -13.22 21.72 9.39
N HIS A 34 -12.74 20.74 8.64
CA HIS A 34 -12.83 20.73 7.18
C HIS A 34 -14.27 20.81 6.69
N LYS A 35 -15.17 20.00 7.26
CA LYS A 35 -16.59 20.03 6.92
C LYS A 35 -17.24 21.39 7.22
N LYS A 36 -16.87 22.05 8.33
CA LYS A 36 -17.36 23.40 8.67
C LYS A 36 -16.85 24.45 7.68
N LEU A 37 -15.57 24.41 7.34
CA LEU A 37 -14.97 25.35 6.39
C LEU A 37 -15.54 25.17 4.98
N GLN A 38 -15.85 23.94 4.58
CA GLN A 38 -16.46 23.66 3.28
C GLN A 38 -17.93 24.09 3.20
N THR A 39 -18.68 23.97 4.31
CA THR A 39 -20.11 24.36 4.36
C THR A 39 -20.33 25.85 4.59
N THR A 40 -19.33 26.54 5.14
CA THR A 40 -19.37 27.99 5.36
C THR A 40 -18.06 28.62 4.92
N PRO A 41 -17.85 28.87 3.62
CA PRO A 41 -16.61 29.49 3.13
C PRO A 41 -16.46 30.94 3.61
N GLU A 42 -17.56 31.66 3.84
CA GLU A 42 -17.55 33.06 4.31
C GLU A 42 -16.94 33.25 5.72
N VAL A 43 -16.88 32.22 6.58
CA VAL A 43 -16.23 32.40 7.90
C VAL A 43 -14.73 32.65 7.76
N VAL A 44 -14.10 32.12 6.72
CA VAL A 44 -12.66 32.32 6.46
C VAL A 44 -12.33 33.74 6.02
N GLU A 45 -13.30 34.46 5.44
CA GLU A 45 -13.14 35.82 4.94
C GLU A 45 -13.45 36.89 6.00
N LYS A 46 -13.97 36.50 7.17
CA LYS A 46 -14.32 37.44 8.25
C LYS A 46 -13.08 37.81 9.08
N PRO A 47 -12.79 39.12 9.25
CA PRO A 47 -11.73 39.56 10.14
C PRO A 47 -12.02 39.09 11.57
N GLY A 48 -11.14 38.27 12.14
CA GLY A 48 -11.27 37.70 13.49
C GLY A 48 -11.62 36.21 13.52
N ASP A 49 -11.82 35.55 12.38
CA ASP A 49 -11.96 34.09 12.37
C ASP A 49 -10.63 33.39 12.66
N THR A 50 -10.64 32.52 13.68
CA THR A 50 -9.48 31.71 14.08
C THR A 50 -9.59 30.28 13.56
N SER A 51 -10.58 29.95 12.72
CA SER A 51 -10.83 28.57 12.27
C SER A 51 -9.64 27.97 11.51
N LEU A 52 -9.00 28.74 10.63
CA LEU A 52 -7.77 28.30 9.96
C LEU A 52 -6.58 28.17 10.93
N ALA A 53 -6.45 29.08 11.89
CA ALA A 53 -5.40 29.00 12.90
C ALA A 53 -5.56 27.76 13.80
N ARG A 54 -6.80 27.43 14.19
CA ARG A 54 -7.15 26.20 14.91
C ARG A 54 -6.86 24.96 14.07
N LEU A 55 -7.23 24.97 12.79
CA LEU A 55 -6.95 23.85 11.88
C LEU A 55 -5.44 23.62 11.75
N LYS A 56 -4.65 24.67 11.58
CA LYS A 56 -3.18 24.60 11.59
C LYS A 56 -2.66 24.00 12.90
N SER A 57 -3.21 24.42 14.04
CA SER A 57 -2.83 23.87 15.35
C SER A 57 -3.13 22.37 15.46
N LEU A 58 -4.27 21.91 14.92
CA LEU A 58 -4.64 20.50 14.92
C LEU A 58 -3.69 19.68 14.04
N TYR A 59 -3.28 20.19 12.88
CA TYR A 59 -2.28 19.52 12.03
C TYR A 59 -0.89 19.45 12.68
N ILE A 60 -0.46 20.52 13.35
CA ILE A 60 0.79 20.50 14.13
C ILE A 60 0.69 19.44 15.22
N HIS A 61 -0.41 19.41 15.96
CA HIS A 61 -0.62 18.42 17.01
C HIS A 61 -0.64 16.99 16.47
N ALA A 62 -1.30 16.74 15.33
CA ALA A 62 -1.31 15.44 14.66
C ALA A 62 0.12 14.99 14.26
N ARG A 63 0.94 15.92 13.73
CA ARG A 63 2.35 15.65 13.43
C ARG A 63 3.11 15.28 14.70
N ASP A 64 2.98 16.06 15.77
CA ASP A 64 3.70 15.82 17.02
C ASP A 64 3.31 14.47 17.65
N LEU A 65 2.03 14.08 17.56
CA LEU A 65 1.55 12.75 17.98
C LEU A 65 2.14 11.62 17.13
N SER A 66 2.30 11.83 15.82
CA SER A 66 2.92 10.86 14.91
C SER A 66 4.42 10.70 15.18
N GLU A 67 5.14 11.81 15.38
CA GLU A 67 6.55 11.79 15.79
C GLU A 67 6.74 11.06 17.13
N ASN A 68 5.83 11.27 18.09
CA ASN A 68 5.86 10.57 19.36
C ASN A 68 5.59 9.06 19.20
N GLU A 69 4.63 8.66 18.36
CA GLU A 69 4.38 7.24 18.07
C GLU A 69 5.60 6.54 17.46
N VAL A 70 6.30 7.20 16.53
CA VAL A 70 7.54 6.68 15.93
C VAL A 70 8.63 6.51 16.99
N ASN A 71 8.78 7.46 17.91
CA ASN A 71 9.75 7.39 19.00
C ASN A 71 9.45 6.20 19.93
N VAL A 72 8.20 6.08 20.42
CA VAL A 72 7.78 4.98 21.31
C VAL A 72 7.90 3.62 20.60
N SER A 73 7.52 3.55 19.32
CA SER A 73 7.64 2.31 18.53
C SER A 73 9.10 1.88 18.34
N THR A 74 9.99 2.83 18.06
CA THR A 74 11.43 2.57 17.90
C THR A 74 12.04 2.11 19.23
N GLN A 75 11.64 2.72 20.34
CA GLN A 75 12.05 2.29 21.68
C GLN A 75 11.57 0.87 22.00
N LEU A 76 10.31 0.54 21.70
CA LEU A 76 9.75 -0.80 21.88
C LEU A 76 10.50 -1.85 21.05
N LEU A 77 10.78 -1.55 19.78
CA LEU A 77 11.56 -2.45 18.92
C LEU A 77 12.94 -2.73 19.53
N SER A 78 13.63 -1.71 20.00
CA SER A 78 14.93 -1.87 20.67
C SER A 78 14.84 -2.72 21.94
N GLN A 79 13.80 -2.54 22.75
CA GLN A 79 13.58 -3.34 23.96
C GLN A 79 13.23 -4.80 23.64
N LEU A 80 12.45 -5.05 22.59
CA LEU A 80 12.14 -6.40 22.10
C LEU A 80 13.37 -7.10 21.51
N ASP A 81 14.23 -6.38 20.79
CA ASP A 81 15.48 -6.95 20.25
C ASP A 81 16.48 -7.35 21.34
N ALA A 82 16.48 -6.65 22.47
CA ALA A 82 17.28 -6.95 23.64
C ALA A 82 16.80 -8.20 24.40
N LEU A 83 15.51 -8.55 24.29
CA LEU A 83 14.91 -9.76 24.87
C LEU A 83 15.26 -11.03 24.10
N LEU A 84 15.57 -10.92 22.80
CA LEU A 84 15.94 -12.06 21.99
C LEU A 84 17.35 -12.55 22.40
N PRO A 85 17.57 -13.84 22.69
CA PRO A 85 18.90 -14.36 22.99
C PRO A 85 19.85 -14.12 21.80
N SER A 86 21.06 -13.63 22.08
CA SER A 86 22.12 -13.57 21.07
C SER A 86 22.55 -15.00 20.77
N GLY A 87 22.17 -15.52 19.59
CA GLY A 87 22.59 -16.85 19.15
C GLY A 87 24.12 -16.97 19.03
N PRO A 88 24.66 -18.20 18.98
CA PRO A 88 26.11 -18.44 18.89
C PRO A 88 26.74 -17.68 17.72
N PRO A 89 28.03 -17.29 17.81
CA PRO A 89 28.72 -16.56 16.75
C PRO A 89 28.81 -17.46 15.51
N GLY A 90 27.93 -17.25 14.55
CA GLY A 90 27.82 -18.08 13.35
C GLY A 90 26.43 -18.18 12.73
N GLN A 91 25.36 -17.89 13.48
CA GLN A 91 24.04 -17.71 12.87
C GLN A 91 23.75 -16.23 12.62
N GLN A 92 23.68 -15.88 11.33
CA GLN A 92 23.14 -14.60 10.89
C GLN A 92 21.71 -14.46 11.43
N ARG A 93 21.54 -13.60 12.45
CA ARG A 93 20.24 -13.06 12.82
C ARG A 93 19.61 -12.45 11.57
N ARG A 94 18.34 -12.77 11.31
CA ARG A 94 17.48 -11.87 10.53
C ARG A 94 17.29 -10.62 11.38
N ARG A 95 18.20 -9.65 11.23
CA ARG A 95 17.93 -8.27 11.65
C ARG A 95 16.68 -7.83 10.89
N ILE A 96 15.70 -7.29 11.60
CA ILE A 96 14.73 -6.38 11.00
C ILE A 96 15.43 -5.00 11.00
N GLU A 97 16.41 -4.86 10.13
CA GLU A 97 16.90 -3.55 9.69
C GLU A 97 16.67 -3.52 8.19
N GLY A 98 16.23 -2.36 7.71
CA GLY A 98 15.88 -2.09 6.32
C GLY A 98 16.78 -2.84 5.34
N ASN A 99 16.15 -3.65 4.50
CA ASN A 99 16.84 -4.35 3.42
C ASN A 99 17.05 -3.40 2.24
N ASP A 100 17.79 -2.33 2.49
CA ASP A 100 18.47 -1.58 1.45
C ASP A 100 19.88 -2.16 1.35
N GLN A 101 20.14 -2.80 0.22
CA GLN A 101 21.44 -3.31 -0.21
C GLN A 101 21.89 -4.65 0.39
N LYS A 102 21.26 -5.71 -0.12
CA LYS A 102 22.06 -6.82 -0.65
C LYS A 102 21.38 -7.43 -1.87
N LYS A 103 21.89 -7.06 -3.05
CA LYS A 103 21.79 -7.80 -4.32
C LYS A 103 22.23 -9.24 -4.08
N LYS A 104 21.32 -10.07 -3.58
CA LYS A 104 21.48 -11.52 -3.50
C LYS A 104 20.65 -12.07 -4.64
N ARG A 105 21.30 -12.18 -5.80
CA ARG A 105 20.94 -13.00 -6.97
C ARG A 105 19.76 -13.93 -6.65
N MET A 106 18.54 -13.44 -6.86
CA MET A 106 17.35 -14.27 -6.71
C MET A 106 17.42 -15.24 -7.88
N LYS A 107 17.76 -16.49 -7.53
CA LYS A 107 17.46 -17.60 -8.41
C LYS A 107 15.97 -17.51 -8.70
N ALA A 108 15.64 -17.59 -9.98
CA ALA A 108 14.32 -17.91 -10.47
C ALA A 108 13.79 -19.10 -9.67
N ASP A 109 12.97 -18.82 -8.67
CA ASP A 109 12.15 -19.84 -8.04
C ASP A 109 10.86 -19.83 -8.83
N SER A 110 10.89 -20.72 -9.83
CA SER A 110 9.78 -21.10 -10.69
C SER A 110 8.69 -21.82 -9.89
N ASP A 111 8.15 -21.17 -8.88
CA ASP A 111 6.94 -21.61 -8.17
C ASP A 111 5.96 -20.43 -8.08
N ILE A 112 5.62 -19.91 -9.27
CA ILE A 112 4.26 -19.43 -9.49
C ILE A 112 3.39 -20.64 -9.17
N SER A 113 2.81 -20.60 -7.96
CA SER A 113 1.78 -21.53 -7.49
C SER A 113 0.95 -21.92 -8.68
N ARG A 114 1.10 -23.18 -9.12
CA ARG A 114 0.43 -23.71 -10.31
C ARG A 114 -1.01 -23.26 -10.25
N LEU A 115 -1.36 -22.28 -11.09
CA LEU A 115 -2.71 -21.76 -11.17
C LEU A 115 -3.61 -22.97 -11.35
N SER A 116 -4.59 -23.11 -10.45
CA SER A 116 -5.53 -24.21 -10.51
C SER A 116 -6.14 -24.26 -11.92
N PRO A 117 -6.46 -25.43 -12.48
CA PRO A 117 -7.02 -25.55 -13.82
C PRO A 117 -8.24 -24.64 -14.05
N SER A 118 -8.98 -24.33 -12.99
CA SER A 118 -10.12 -23.40 -12.99
C SER A 118 -9.71 -21.93 -13.25
N MET A 119 -8.58 -21.47 -12.70
CA MET A 119 -8.06 -20.11 -12.95
C MET A 119 -7.51 -19.93 -14.38
N ARG A 120 -7.04 -21.02 -15.01
CA ARG A 120 -6.52 -21.00 -16.39
C ARG A 120 -7.62 -20.77 -17.43
N ASN A 121 -8.82 -21.32 -17.23
CA ASN A 121 -9.95 -21.13 -18.13
C ASN A 121 -10.58 -19.73 -18.03
N HIS A 122 -10.38 -19.03 -16.92
CA HIS A 122 -10.93 -17.69 -16.73
C HIS A 122 -10.18 -16.60 -17.52
N LEU A 123 -8.99 -16.94 -18.00
CA LEU A 123 -8.07 -16.00 -18.65
C LEU A 123 -8.39 -15.77 -20.13
N GLU A 124 -8.96 -16.76 -20.82
CA GLU A 124 -9.38 -16.63 -22.24
C GLU A 124 -10.59 -15.68 -22.41
N GLY A 125 -11.35 -15.44 -21.32
CA GLY A 125 -12.52 -14.56 -21.30
C GLY A 125 -12.24 -13.10 -20.95
N LEU A 126 -10.98 -12.71 -20.74
CA LEU A 126 -10.63 -11.36 -20.24
C LEU A 126 -10.66 -10.28 -21.32
N LYS A 127 -10.95 -10.62 -22.58
CA LYS A 127 -11.00 -9.62 -23.67
C LYS A 127 -12.05 -8.54 -23.35
N GLY A 128 -11.59 -7.29 -23.27
CA GLY A 128 -12.41 -6.14 -22.90
C GLY A 128 -12.53 -5.90 -21.39
N GLU A 129 -12.02 -6.80 -20.54
CA GLU A 129 -11.97 -6.59 -19.09
C GLU A 129 -10.77 -5.71 -18.71
N GLN A 130 -10.94 -4.94 -17.62
CA GLN A 130 -9.86 -4.21 -16.97
C GLN A 130 -9.05 -5.16 -16.08
N VAL A 131 -7.73 -5.06 -16.16
CA VAL A 131 -6.77 -5.87 -15.41
C VAL A 131 -5.64 -4.98 -14.91
N ALA A 132 -4.98 -5.37 -13.82
CA ALA A 132 -3.71 -4.74 -13.44
C ALA A 132 -2.58 -5.40 -14.24
N ALA A 133 -1.77 -4.60 -14.94
CA ALA A 133 -0.66 -5.06 -15.74
C ALA A 133 0.66 -4.44 -15.30
N ARG A 134 1.68 -5.27 -15.16
CA ARG A 134 3.06 -4.82 -14.92
C ARG A 134 3.69 -4.41 -16.22
N VAL A 135 3.98 -3.12 -16.37
CA VAL A 135 4.52 -2.54 -17.62
C VAL A 135 6.04 -2.33 -17.55
N THR A 136 6.63 -2.49 -16.37
CA THR A 136 8.07 -2.32 -16.16
C THR A 136 8.90 -3.46 -16.78
N PRO A 137 10.05 -3.14 -17.40
CA PRO A 137 11.00 -4.16 -17.83
C PRO A 137 11.58 -4.91 -16.62
N ASP A 138 11.96 -6.17 -16.81
CA ASP A 138 12.41 -7.09 -15.74
C ASP A 138 13.63 -6.59 -14.93
N GLU A 139 14.34 -5.55 -15.40
CA GLU A 139 15.49 -4.93 -14.73
C GLU A 139 15.17 -3.63 -13.96
N ALA A 140 13.90 -3.23 -13.88
CA ALA A 140 13.51 -2.02 -13.14
C ALA A 140 13.59 -2.24 -11.62
N ASP A 141 14.07 -1.22 -10.89
CA ASP A 141 14.17 -1.26 -9.42
C ASP A 141 12.81 -1.22 -8.72
N LYS A 142 11.72 -0.92 -9.46
CA LYS A 142 10.35 -0.87 -8.96
C LYS A 142 9.39 -1.46 -10.00
N ASP A 143 8.45 -2.27 -9.54
CA ASP A 143 7.35 -2.79 -10.37
C ASP A 143 6.21 -1.76 -10.42
N GLU A 144 5.92 -1.23 -11.62
CA GLU A 144 4.79 -0.34 -11.83
C GLU A 144 3.62 -1.11 -12.45
N TRP A 145 2.49 -1.06 -11.76
CA TRP A 145 1.26 -1.73 -12.14
C TRP A 145 0.22 -0.71 -12.59
N PHE A 146 -0.30 -0.90 -13.79
CA PHE A 146 -1.31 -0.02 -14.39
C PHE A 146 -2.63 -0.76 -14.60
N VAL A 147 -3.74 -0.06 -14.42
CA VAL A 147 -5.06 -0.55 -14.83
C VAL A 147 -5.15 -0.40 -16.35
N VAL A 148 -5.18 -1.53 -17.04
CA VAL A 148 -5.22 -1.58 -18.51
C VAL A 148 -6.38 -2.44 -18.98
N LYS A 149 -6.81 -2.21 -20.21
CA LYS A 149 -7.86 -3.00 -20.86
C LYS A 149 -7.27 -4.04 -21.79
N VAL A 150 -7.71 -5.29 -21.64
CA VAL A 150 -7.25 -6.36 -22.54
C VAL A 150 -7.89 -6.22 -23.92
N ILE A 151 -7.07 -6.10 -24.96
CA ILE A 151 -7.50 -6.07 -26.36
C ILE A 151 -7.54 -7.48 -26.94
N HIS A 152 -6.48 -8.25 -26.70
CA HIS A 152 -6.27 -9.54 -27.34
C HIS A 152 -5.44 -10.46 -26.47
N PHE A 153 -5.63 -11.76 -26.63
CA PHE A 153 -4.83 -12.79 -26.01
C PHE A 153 -4.32 -13.73 -27.10
N ASP A 154 -3.00 -13.78 -27.26
CA ASP A 154 -2.34 -14.74 -28.14
C ASP A 154 -2.16 -16.05 -27.37
N ARG A 155 -2.93 -17.08 -27.75
CA ARG A 155 -2.91 -18.40 -27.12
C ARG A 155 -1.62 -19.17 -27.42
N GLU A 156 -1.01 -18.92 -28.56
CA GLU A 156 0.21 -19.61 -29.00
C GLU A 156 1.43 -19.03 -28.26
N ALA A 157 1.51 -17.69 -28.18
CA ALA A 157 2.58 -16.99 -27.47
C ALA A 157 2.36 -16.87 -25.94
N ARG A 158 1.13 -17.09 -25.45
CA ARG A 158 0.69 -16.79 -24.07
C ARG A 158 0.92 -15.34 -23.65
N GLU A 159 0.66 -14.42 -24.58
CA GLU A 159 0.83 -12.97 -24.40
C GLU A 159 -0.51 -12.24 -24.48
N PHE A 160 -0.68 -11.24 -23.62
CA PHE A 160 -1.79 -10.29 -23.64
C PHE A 160 -1.38 -9.03 -24.36
N GLU A 161 -2.21 -8.61 -25.30
CA GLU A 161 -2.19 -7.23 -25.79
C GLU A 161 -3.14 -6.41 -24.93
N VAL A 162 -2.59 -5.42 -24.23
CA VAL A 162 -3.33 -4.54 -23.32
C VAL A 162 -3.16 -3.07 -23.71
N LEU A 163 -4.13 -2.24 -23.33
CA LEU A 163 -4.14 -0.81 -23.62
C LEU A 163 -4.37 0.00 -22.34
N ASP A 164 -3.48 0.95 -22.11
CA ASP A 164 -3.57 1.94 -21.02
C ASP A 164 -4.41 3.13 -21.51
N GLU A 165 -5.68 3.19 -21.06
CA GLU A 165 -6.57 4.33 -21.25
C GLU A 165 -6.28 5.33 -20.11
N GLU A 166 -5.22 6.14 -20.22
CA GLU A 166 -4.96 7.24 -19.29
C GLU A 166 -6.20 8.16 -19.24
N PRO A 167 -6.84 8.39 -18.08
CA PRO A 167 -8.07 9.17 -18.00
C PRO A 167 -7.69 10.65 -18.06
N GLY A 168 -7.48 11.14 -19.27
CA GLY A 168 -7.15 12.52 -19.57
C GLY A 168 -8.06 13.05 -20.67
N ASP A 169 -8.92 13.99 -20.24
CA ASP A 169 -9.54 15.09 -20.99
C ASP A 169 -10.06 14.83 -22.42
N ASP A 170 -11.35 15.13 -22.60
CA ASP A 170 -12.05 15.27 -23.87
C ASP A 170 -11.50 16.46 -24.70
N GLU A 171 -10.19 16.61 -24.90
CA GLU A 171 -9.61 17.42 -25.98
C GLU A 171 -8.24 16.83 -26.38
N GLU A 172 -8.18 16.33 -27.62
CA GLU A 172 -6.93 16.11 -28.37
C GLU A 172 -6.05 14.91 -27.96
N GLY A 173 -6.46 13.71 -28.40
CA GLY A 173 -5.51 12.64 -28.77
C GLY A 173 -4.61 12.11 -27.65
N GLY A 174 -5.21 11.64 -26.55
CA GLY A 174 -4.49 10.88 -25.52
C GLY A 174 -3.73 9.68 -26.13
N VAL A 175 -2.43 9.61 -25.84
CA VAL A 175 -1.53 8.56 -26.36
C VAL A 175 -1.95 7.20 -25.78
N GLN A 176 -2.83 6.49 -26.49
CA GLN A 176 -3.17 5.11 -26.16
C GLN A 176 -1.91 4.24 -26.27
N ARG A 177 -1.31 3.88 -25.14
CA ARG A 177 -0.14 3.00 -25.11
C ARG A 177 -0.60 1.54 -25.11
N LYS A 178 -0.21 0.82 -26.16
CA LYS A 178 -0.48 -0.62 -26.32
C LYS A 178 0.76 -1.42 -25.90
N TYR A 179 0.57 -2.40 -25.04
CA TYR A 179 1.64 -3.27 -24.54
C TYR A 179 1.37 -4.72 -24.89
N LYS A 180 2.44 -5.48 -25.15
CA LYS A 180 2.41 -6.94 -25.23
C LYS A 180 3.11 -7.50 -24.01
N LEU A 181 2.37 -8.20 -23.16
CA LEU A 181 2.86 -8.65 -21.86
C LEU A 181 2.56 -10.14 -21.67
N PRO A 182 3.48 -10.91 -21.08
CA PRO A 182 3.20 -12.32 -20.80
C PRO A 182 2.15 -12.44 -19.69
N MET A 183 1.48 -13.59 -19.64
CA MET A 183 0.47 -13.89 -18.61
C MET A 183 0.91 -13.63 -17.16
N SER A 184 2.20 -13.77 -16.84
CA SER A 184 2.74 -13.51 -15.49
C SER A 184 2.65 -12.05 -15.06
N HIS A 185 2.48 -11.12 -16.00
CA HIS A 185 2.40 -9.68 -15.75
C HIS A 185 0.95 -9.18 -15.67
N ILE A 186 -0.04 -10.08 -15.70
CA ILE A 186 -1.46 -9.73 -15.71
C ILE A 186 -2.14 -10.26 -14.44
N ILE A 187 -2.80 -9.37 -13.71
CA ILE A 187 -3.65 -9.69 -12.55
C ILE A 187 -5.09 -9.30 -12.89
N PRO A 188 -5.99 -10.28 -13.12
CA PRO A 188 -7.40 -10.01 -13.39
C PRO A 188 -8.12 -9.49 -12.16
N PHE A 189 -9.05 -8.55 -12.35
CA PHE A 189 -9.93 -8.13 -11.26
C PHE A 189 -11.03 -9.16 -11.00
N PRO A 190 -11.49 -9.32 -9.74
CA PRO A 190 -12.66 -10.13 -9.43
C PRO A 190 -13.89 -9.64 -10.20
N LYS A 191 -14.69 -10.57 -10.74
CA LYS A 191 -15.94 -10.21 -11.43
C LYS A 191 -16.92 -9.59 -10.43
N ARG A 192 -17.49 -8.42 -10.79
CA ARG A 192 -18.39 -7.59 -9.95
C ARG A 192 -19.66 -8.29 -9.42
N ASN A 193 -19.93 -9.52 -9.82
CA ASN A 193 -21.20 -10.20 -9.53
C ASN A 193 -21.22 -11.02 -8.24
N GLU A 194 -20.10 -11.19 -7.53
CA GLU A 194 -20.09 -11.95 -6.26
C GLU A 194 -19.12 -11.37 -5.22
N PRO A 195 -19.57 -10.44 -4.35
CA PRO A 195 -18.77 -10.00 -3.20
C PRO A 195 -18.47 -11.16 -2.21
N SER A 196 -19.20 -12.27 -2.31
CA SER A 196 -19.02 -13.46 -1.46
C SER A 196 -17.84 -14.34 -1.85
N THR A 197 -17.26 -14.20 -3.06
CA THR A 197 -16.07 -14.94 -3.50
C THR A 197 -14.79 -14.12 -3.38
N ALA A 198 -14.87 -12.89 -2.85
CA ALA A 198 -13.69 -12.08 -2.58
C ALA A 198 -12.81 -12.77 -1.52
N PRO A 199 -11.54 -13.08 -1.82
CA PRO A 199 -10.62 -13.60 -0.82
C PRO A 199 -10.43 -12.55 0.27
N ASP A 200 -10.68 -12.93 1.53
CA ASP A 200 -10.38 -12.09 2.67
C ASP A 200 -8.86 -12.07 2.89
N TYR A 201 -8.29 -10.86 2.96
CA TYR A 201 -6.85 -10.67 3.11
C TYR A 201 -6.55 -10.35 4.59
N PRO A 202 -5.94 -11.28 5.36
CA PRO A 202 -5.60 -11.02 6.75
C PRO A 202 -4.56 -9.90 6.88
N THR A 203 -4.57 -9.23 8.03
CA THR A 203 -3.62 -8.14 8.35
C THR A 203 -2.16 -8.57 8.16
N GLY A 204 -1.35 -7.73 7.52
CA GLY A 204 0.07 -7.99 7.23
C GLY A 204 0.34 -8.66 5.88
N LYS A 205 -0.68 -8.92 5.06
CA LYS A 205 -0.51 -9.31 3.65
C LYS A 205 -0.23 -8.09 2.78
N HIS A 206 0.75 -8.23 1.89
CA HIS A 206 1.04 -7.23 0.87
C HIS A 206 0.03 -7.43 -0.26
N VAL A 207 -0.67 -6.37 -0.66
CA VAL A 207 -1.70 -6.39 -1.69
C VAL A 207 -1.49 -5.23 -2.63
N LEU A 208 -1.76 -5.42 -3.92
CA LEU A 208 -1.81 -4.30 -4.85
C LEU A 208 -3.16 -3.60 -4.69
N ALA A 209 -3.13 -2.35 -4.26
CA ALA A 209 -4.30 -1.48 -4.18
C ALA A 209 -4.26 -0.47 -5.32
N CYS A 210 -5.33 -0.39 -6.10
CA CYS A 210 -5.48 0.65 -7.12
C CYS A 210 -6.20 1.83 -6.48
N LEU A 211 -5.46 2.92 -6.25
CA LEU A 211 -6.01 4.19 -5.80
C LEU A 211 -6.84 4.79 -6.94
N SER A 212 -7.80 5.68 -6.64
CA SER A 212 -8.68 6.29 -7.66
C SER A 212 -7.85 6.96 -8.77
N GLY A 213 -7.72 6.28 -9.92
CA GLY A 213 -6.79 6.55 -11.02
C GLY A 213 -6.39 5.26 -11.76
N ASN A 214 -5.31 5.29 -12.54
CA ASN A 214 -4.80 4.13 -13.30
C ASN A 214 -3.64 3.40 -12.63
N ASN A 215 -3.12 3.89 -11.50
CA ASN A 215 -1.93 3.31 -10.87
C ASN A 215 -2.30 2.40 -9.69
N CYS A 216 -1.69 1.22 -9.67
CA CYS A 216 -1.79 0.28 -8.56
C CYS A 216 -0.47 0.22 -7.80
N THR A 217 -0.55 0.30 -6.48
CA THR A 217 0.60 0.33 -5.57
C THR A 217 0.49 -0.77 -4.53
N VAL A 218 1.63 -1.32 -4.11
CA VAL A 218 1.72 -2.31 -3.01
C VAL A 218 1.52 -1.64 -1.66
#